data_AF-A0A3B5QNE2-F1
#
_entry.id   AF-A0A3B5QNE2-F1
#
_cell.length_a   1.000
_cell.length_b   1.000
_cell.length_c   1.000
_cell.angle_alpha   90.00
_cell.angle_beta   90.00
_cell.angle_gamma   90.00
#
_symmetry.space_group_name_H-M   'P 1'
#
loop_
_entity.id
_entity.type
_entity.pdbx_description
1 polymer ?
#
loop_
_entity_poly.entity_id
_entity_poly.type
_entity_poly.pdbx_seq_one_letter_code
_entity_poly.pdbx_strand_id
1 'polypeptide(L)'
;MTREEAEKHHFFEHFKTALDCDDLRNQKIKAANNKSLKALKVFTEVLGYLKDDALETIKAQAKEGEFTASDFTWVLTVPAFWGHPAKRFMTDSATQAGLVTKGTKGKLMVVLESEAALTWCLKLPSDGFITQNHSRDSQDQTAGAAEPDTSCNGLPKSQVAVDMLMKQEETKDLLNNHHRNGKGYVVVDCGDETIDFTVHKVMEGGSLKKLYEAPKNELGGQTVDKKFKLFLKEIFSNGVWDEYEQSFPSEVQKIMYDFICLKQLDEDVQINCPFNLGMLAEEHKEIETFFDSVEGASWDDGSIRISRKKLKSFYDESLQGITKSLGEILKKDLNIGYIVLVGGLAENQILRQHIADQFEHQYKVLCPLRPQEAILKGAVELGRNPKLVESQKKYPAWLNFFFENFKE
;
A
#
# COMPACT_ATOMS: atom_id res chain seq x y z
N MET A 1 6.55 -26.12 -7.34
CA MET A 1 6.16 -26.88 -6.15
C MET A 1 5.02 -27.81 -6.55
N THR A 2 5.14 -29.10 -6.29
CA THR A 2 4.05 -30.06 -6.59
C THR A 2 2.92 -29.92 -5.56
N ARG A 3 1.72 -30.46 -5.84
CA ARG A 3 0.59 -30.45 -4.91
C ARG A 3 0.93 -31.10 -3.56
N GLU A 4 1.64 -32.22 -3.58
CA GLU A 4 2.10 -32.92 -2.38
C GLU A 4 3.14 -32.14 -1.56
N GLU A 5 3.98 -31.33 -2.22
CA GLU A 5 4.91 -30.43 -1.54
C GLU A 5 4.19 -29.21 -0.95
N ALA A 6 3.18 -28.68 -1.63
CA ALA A 6 2.37 -27.56 -1.15
C ALA A 6 1.61 -27.91 0.13
N GLU A 7 1.10 -29.15 0.26
CA GLU A 7 0.39 -29.64 1.45
C GLU A 7 1.27 -29.72 2.71
N LYS A 8 2.59 -29.79 2.54
CA LYS A 8 3.58 -29.79 3.64
C LYS A 8 3.85 -28.39 4.18
N HIS A 9 3.60 -27.34 3.39
CA HIS A 9 3.86 -25.96 3.77
C HIS A 9 2.59 -25.26 4.26
N HIS A 10 2.75 -24.29 5.16
CA HIS A 10 1.66 -23.43 5.61
C HIS A 10 1.81 -22.07 4.93
N PHE A 11 0.91 -21.76 4.01
CA PHE A 11 0.87 -20.46 3.34
C PHE A 11 -0.22 -19.58 3.96
N PHE A 12 0.17 -18.40 4.43
CA PHE A 12 -0.70 -17.44 5.09
C PHE A 12 -0.72 -16.14 4.29
N GLU A 13 -1.90 -15.74 3.84
CA GLU A 13 -2.14 -14.46 3.16
C GLU A 13 -2.93 -13.53 4.08
N HIS A 14 -2.78 -12.22 3.88
CA HIS A 14 -3.56 -11.18 4.56
C HIS A 14 -3.61 -11.31 6.08
N PHE A 15 -2.57 -11.90 6.67
CA PHE A 15 -2.59 -12.29 8.08
C PHE A 15 -2.59 -11.10 9.05
N LYS A 16 -2.27 -9.88 8.57
CA LYS A 16 -2.42 -8.63 9.33
C LYS A 16 -3.86 -8.37 9.76
N THR A 17 -4.83 -8.76 8.94
CA THR A 17 -6.27 -8.64 9.26
C THR A 17 -6.66 -9.41 10.52
N ALA A 18 -5.91 -10.46 10.89
CA ALA A 18 -6.17 -11.23 12.09
C ALA A 18 -5.96 -10.43 13.40
N LEU A 19 -5.34 -9.25 13.34
CA LEU A 19 -5.18 -8.37 14.50
C LEU A 19 -6.37 -7.42 14.71
N ASP A 20 -7.35 -7.47 13.82
CA ASP A 20 -8.64 -6.78 13.96
C ASP A 20 -9.65 -7.69 14.69
N CYS A 21 -9.32 -8.08 15.93
CA CYS A 21 -10.20 -8.88 16.78
C CYS A 21 -10.03 -8.57 18.27
N ASP A 22 -11.05 -8.90 19.07
CA ASP A 22 -11.07 -8.65 20.51
C ASP A 22 -10.15 -9.59 21.30
N ASP A 23 -10.01 -10.86 20.88
CA ASP A 23 -9.18 -11.87 21.56
C ASP A 23 -7.90 -12.23 20.77
N LEU A 24 -6.95 -11.31 20.77
CA LEU A 24 -5.63 -11.51 20.15
C LEU A 24 -4.80 -12.64 20.79
N ARG A 25 -5.10 -13.05 22.03
CA ARG A 25 -4.27 -14.06 22.75
C ARG A 25 -4.49 -15.45 22.20
N ASN A 26 -5.74 -15.77 21.84
CA ASN A 26 -6.11 -17.08 21.30
C ASN A 26 -6.32 -17.09 19.79
N GLN A 27 -6.16 -15.94 19.14
CA GLN A 27 -6.34 -15.78 17.71
C GLN A 27 -5.50 -16.80 16.92
N LYS A 28 -6.16 -17.46 15.97
CA LYS A 28 -5.54 -18.38 15.01
C LYS A 28 -5.75 -17.88 13.60
N ILE A 29 -4.76 -18.11 12.76
CA ILE A 29 -4.82 -17.82 11.32
C ILE A 29 -4.87 -19.16 10.60
N LYS A 30 -5.78 -19.27 9.63
CA LYS A 30 -5.94 -20.44 8.78
C LYS A 30 -5.05 -20.27 7.55
N ALA A 31 -4.24 -21.29 7.26
CA ALA A 31 -3.41 -21.37 6.06
C ALA A 31 -4.23 -21.90 4.86
N ALA A 32 -3.68 -21.75 3.65
CA ALA A 32 -4.29 -22.24 2.42
C ALA A 32 -4.56 -23.76 2.42
N ASN A 33 -3.76 -24.55 3.14
CA ASN A 33 -3.96 -25.99 3.31
C ASN A 33 -4.98 -26.34 4.43
N ASN A 34 -5.80 -25.38 4.86
CA ASN A 34 -6.78 -25.47 5.94
C ASN A 34 -6.24 -25.73 7.36
N LYS A 35 -4.92 -25.88 7.55
CA LYS A 35 -4.32 -25.96 8.88
C LYS A 35 -4.32 -24.58 9.54
N SER A 36 -4.26 -24.53 10.87
CA SER A 36 -4.29 -23.27 11.62
C SER A 36 -3.12 -23.15 12.59
N LEU A 37 -2.51 -21.96 12.65
CA LEU A 37 -1.48 -21.61 13.63
C LEU A 37 -1.93 -20.43 14.48
N LYS A 38 -1.36 -20.29 15.68
CA LYS A 38 -1.57 -19.10 16.50
C LYS A 38 -1.03 -17.87 15.76
N ALA A 39 -1.78 -16.77 15.79
CA ALA A 39 -1.35 -15.51 15.18
C ALA A 39 0.05 -15.12 15.68
N LEU A 40 0.28 -15.20 16.98
CA LEU A 40 1.57 -14.86 17.59
C LEU A 40 2.73 -15.63 16.96
N LYS A 41 2.55 -16.92 16.64
CA LYS A 41 3.59 -17.72 15.99
C LYS A 41 3.86 -17.19 14.58
N VAL A 42 2.82 -16.95 13.78
CA VAL A 42 2.97 -16.44 12.40
C VAL A 42 3.71 -15.10 12.39
N PHE A 43 3.29 -14.14 13.21
CA PHE A 43 3.96 -12.83 13.28
C PHE A 43 5.40 -12.93 13.80
N THR A 44 5.67 -13.78 14.79
CA THR A 44 7.03 -14.01 15.30
C THR A 44 7.96 -14.59 14.23
N GLU A 45 7.51 -15.58 13.45
CA GLU A 45 8.32 -16.15 12.37
C GLU A 45 8.60 -15.13 11.26
N VAL A 46 7.60 -14.35 10.86
CA VAL A 46 7.76 -13.32 9.82
C VAL A 46 8.75 -12.23 10.29
N LEU A 47 8.58 -11.71 11.50
CA LEU A 47 9.51 -10.70 12.04
C LEU A 47 10.91 -11.28 12.25
N GLY A 48 11.02 -12.55 12.65
CA GLY A 48 12.30 -13.25 12.81
C GLY A 48 13.03 -13.33 11.48
N TYR A 49 12.35 -13.80 10.43
CA TYR A 49 12.88 -13.86 9.07
C TYR A 49 13.33 -12.48 8.57
N LEU A 50 12.48 -11.45 8.67
CA LEU A 50 12.82 -10.09 8.23
C LEU A 50 14.04 -9.52 8.97
N LYS A 51 14.16 -9.81 10.27
CA LYS A 51 15.31 -9.40 11.08
C LYS A 51 16.58 -10.13 10.64
N ASP A 52 16.51 -11.44 10.43
CA ASP A 52 17.67 -12.25 10.02
C ASP A 52 18.13 -11.85 8.59
N ASP A 53 17.20 -11.71 7.64
CA ASP A 53 17.46 -11.25 6.27
C ASP A 53 18.09 -9.84 6.23
N ALA A 54 17.58 -8.91 7.05
CA ALA A 54 18.16 -7.58 7.17
C ALA A 54 19.59 -7.62 7.72
N LEU A 55 19.85 -8.44 8.74
CA LEU A 55 21.19 -8.60 9.32
C LEU A 55 22.17 -9.24 8.33
N GLU A 56 21.74 -10.24 7.56
CA GLU A 56 22.53 -10.85 6.50
C GLU A 56 22.87 -9.85 5.39
N THR A 57 21.88 -9.07 4.95
CA THR A 57 22.07 -8.00 3.96
C THR A 57 23.06 -6.94 4.45
N ILE A 58 22.94 -6.50 5.70
CA ILE A 58 23.86 -5.53 6.29
C ILE A 58 25.28 -6.10 6.37
N LYS A 59 25.44 -7.35 6.81
CA LYS A 59 26.75 -8.02 6.88
C LYS A 59 27.39 -8.16 5.50
N ALA A 60 26.61 -8.46 4.47
CA ALA A 60 27.11 -8.57 3.10
C ALA A 60 27.58 -7.21 2.53
N GLN A 61 26.99 -6.09 2.98
CA GLN A 61 27.33 -4.74 2.53
C GLN A 61 28.37 -4.04 3.41
N ALA A 62 28.47 -4.39 4.68
CA ALA A 62 29.44 -3.84 5.59
C ALA A 62 30.83 -4.43 5.32
N LYS A 63 31.83 -3.58 5.09
CA LYS A 63 33.21 -4.02 4.84
C LYS A 63 33.84 -4.68 6.07
N GLU A 64 33.47 -4.25 7.26
CA GLU A 64 33.96 -4.74 8.55
C GLU A 64 32.86 -4.61 9.62
N GLY A 65 32.89 -5.50 10.62
CA GLY A 65 32.01 -5.46 11.79
C GLY A 65 31.09 -6.67 11.93
N GLU A 66 30.96 -7.19 13.14
CA GLU A 66 29.91 -8.14 13.49
C GLU A 66 28.71 -7.37 14.06
N PHE A 67 27.59 -7.46 13.36
CA PHE A 67 26.35 -6.82 13.78
C PHE A 67 25.35 -7.85 14.30
N THR A 68 24.74 -7.51 15.43
CA THR A 68 23.67 -8.25 16.07
C THR A 68 22.39 -7.41 16.10
N ALA A 69 21.24 -8.04 16.36
CA ALA A 69 19.98 -7.32 16.50
C ALA A 69 20.01 -6.24 17.59
N SER A 70 20.87 -6.39 18.61
CA SER A 70 21.01 -5.43 19.71
C SER A 70 21.73 -4.14 19.31
N ASP A 71 22.40 -4.10 18.16
CA ASP A 71 23.12 -2.92 17.69
C ASP A 71 22.17 -1.87 17.08
N PHE A 72 21.01 -2.31 16.59
CA PHE A 72 20.07 -1.48 15.84
C PHE A 72 18.88 -1.00 16.67
N THR A 73 18.34 0.16 16.28
CA THR A 73 16.98 0.57 16.65
C THR A 73 16.01 0.01 15.61
N TRP A 74 15.06 -0.80 16.05
CA TRP A 74 14.02 -1.39 15.23
C TRP A 74 12.77 -0.50 15.26
N VAL A 75 12.22 -0.19 14.10
CA VAL A 75 11.01 0.61 13.96
C VAL A 75 9.94 -0.24 13.31
N LEU A 76 8.85 -0.50 14.03
CA LEU A 76 7.67 -1.19 13.52
C LEU A 76 6.61 -0.15 13.21
N THR A 77 6.19 -0.12 11.95
CA THR A 77 5.07 0.70 11.51
C THR A 77 3.77 -0.06 11.70
N VAL A 78 2.73 0.64 12.17
CA VAL A 78 1.39 0.06 12.37
C VAL A 78 0.31 0.98 11.82
N PRO A 79 -0.83 0.43 11.35
CA PRO A 79 -1.97 1.21 10.95
C PRO A 79 -2.47 2.10 12.10
N ALA A 80 -3.08 3.23 11.75
CA ALA A 80 -3.58 4.17 12.75
C ALA A 80 -4.73 3.57 13.58
N PHE A 81 -5.67 2.89 12.91
CA PHE A 81 -6.87 2.27 13.49
C PHE A 81 -6.58 1.14 14.48
N TRP A 82 -5.34 0.64 14.54
CA TRP A 82 -4.95 -0.36 15.52
C TRP A 82 -4.94 0.22 16.94
N GLY A 83 -5.78 -0.37 17.79
CA GLY A 83 -5.82 -0.09 19.21
C GLY A 83 -4.55 -0.53 19.95
N HIS A 84 -4.46 -0.13 21.22
CA HIS A 84 -3.35 -0.53 22.10
C HIS A 84 -3.10 -2.06 22.18
N PRO A 85 -4.13 -2.94 22.17
CA PRO A 85 -3.91 -4.39 22.16
C PRO A 85 -3.09 -4.87 20.96
N ALA A 86 -3.43 -4.45 19.74
CA ALA A 86 -2.71 -4.84 18.51
C ALA A 86 -1.27 -4.30 18.49
N LYS A 87 -1.07 -3.04 18.92
CA LYS A 87 0.28 -2.44 19.05
C LYS A 87 1.16 -3.19 20.04
N ARG A 88 0.58 -3.62 21.17
CA ARG A 88 1.26 -4.45 22.16
C ARG A 88 1.57 -5.83 21.61
N PHE A 89 0.62 -6.44 20.89
CA PHE A 89 0.84 -7.73 20.23
C PHE A 89 2.05 -7.69 19.30
N MET A 90 2.17 -6.65 18.44
CA MET A 90 3.34 -6.47 17.58
C MET A 90 4.65 -6.34 18.37
N THR A 91 4.62 -5.63 19.49
CA THR A 91 5.78 -5.48 20.39
C THR A 91 6.20 -6.83 21.00
N ASP A 92 5.21 -7.63 21.42
CA ASP A 92 5.45 -8.95 22.02
C ASP A 92 5.97 -9.93 20.94
N SER A 93 5.42 -9.91 19.73
CA SER A 93 5.92 -10.68 18.57
C SER A 93 7.37 -10.32 18.23
N ALA A 94 7.69 -9.03 18.16
CA ALA A 94 9.05 -8.56 17.87
C ALA A 94 10.07 -8.96 18.94
N THR A 95 9.65 -8.93 20.21
CA THR A 95 10.47 -9.41 21.32
C THR A 95 10.72 -10.91 21.22
N GLN A 96 9.70 -11.71 20.87
CA GLN A 96 9.86 -13.16 20.67
C GLN A 96 10.70 -13.52 19.44
N ALA A 97 10.63 -12.70 18.40
CA ALA A 97 11.45 -12.83 17.18
C ALA A 97 12.92 -12.43 17.39
N GLY A 98 13.27 -11.89 18.56
CA GLY A 98 14.63 -11.50 18.92
C GLY A 98 15.09 -10.19 18.31
N LEU A 99 14.18 -9.30 17.87
CA LEU A 99 14.55 -7.94 17.45
C LEU A 99 15.12 -7.15 18.63
N VAL A 100 14.54 -7.35 19.82
CA VAL A 100 15.01 -6.75 21.07
C VAL A 100 15.00 -7.75 22.22
N THR A 101 15.88 -7.53 23.20
CA THR A 101 15.95 -8.30 24.45
C THR A 101 15.39 -7.48 25.61
N LYS A 102 15.35 -8.07 26.81
CA LYS A 102 14.99 -7.32 28.03
C LYS A 102 15.88 -6.08 28.25
N GLY A 103 17.17 -6.17 27.91
CA GLY A 103 18.12 -5.06 28.06
C GLY A 103 18.06 -4.01 26.95
N THR A 104 17.48 -4.34 25.79
CA THR A 104 17.42 -3.45 24.62
C THR A 104 16.00 -3.04 24.24
N LYS A 105 15.01 -3.19 25.13
CA LYS A 105 13.61 -2.78 24.87
C LYS A 105 13.47 -1.32 24.40
N GLY A 106 14.35 -0.42 24.86
CA GLY A 106 14.35 0.98 24.43
C GLY A 106 14.76 1.20 22.96
N LYS A 107 15.28 0.17 22.30
CA LYS A 107 15.63 0.16 20.86
C LYS A 107 14.50 -0.34 19.96
N LEU A 108 13.30 -0.59 20.49
CA LEU A 108 12.12 -0.88 19.68
C LEU A 108 11.16 0.31 19.71
N MET A 109 10.83 0.82 18.54
CA MET A 109 9.85 1.88 18.35
C MET A 109 8.65 1.32 17.60
N VAL A 110 7.45 1.69 18.04
CA VAL A 110 6.20 1.47 17.29
C VAL A 110 5.69 2.84 16.89
N VAL A 111 5.56 3.07 15.58
CA VAL A 111 5.16 4.36 14.99
C VAL A 111 3.99 4.14 14.06
N LEU A 112 3.17 5.16 13.84
CA LEU A 112 2.09 5.04 12.85
C LEU A 112 2.68 5.03 11.44
N GLU A 113 2.10 4.22 10.55
CA GLU A 113 2.41 4.22 9.11
C GLU A 113 2.29 5.65 8.55
N SER A 114 1.25 6.39 8.95
CA SER A 114 1.06 7.78 8.52
C SER A 114 2.04 8.80 9.11
N GLU A 115 2.54 8.60 10.33
CA GLU A 115 3.58 9.45 10.92
C GLU A 115 4.90 9.25 10.17
N ALA A 116 5.25 7.99 9.89
CA ALA A 116 6.43 7.65 9.10
C ALA A 116 6.33 8.25 7.70
N ALA A 117 5.25 7.97 6.97
CA ALA A 117 5.00 8.50 5.64
C ALA A 117 5.11 10.03 5.56
N LEU A 118 4.44 10.75 6.47
CA LEU A 118 4.46 12.21 6.48
C LEU A 118 5.85 12.75 6.83
N THR A 119 6.56 12.11 7.75
CA THR A 119 7.96 12.47 8.08
C THR A 119 8.84 12.43 6.84
N TRP A 120 8.72 11.37 6.03
CA TRP A 120 9.45 11.29 4.76
C TRP A 120 9.04 12.38 3.78
N CYS A 121 7.73 12.56 3.57
CA CYS A 121 7.21 13.54 2.62
C CYS A 121 7.64 14.97 2.96
N LEU A 122 7.70 15.33 4.24
CA LEU A 122 8.16 16.66 4.67
C LEU A 122 9.65 16.89 4.41
N LYS A 123 10.46 15.86 4.21
CA LYS A 123 11.88 16.01 3.83
C LYS A 123 12.10 16.12 2.34
N LEU A 124 11.11 15.76 1.53
CA LEU A 124 11.26 15.78 0.09
C LEU A 124 11.34 17.21 -0.45
N PRO A 125 12.22 17.46 -1.44
CA PRO A 125 12.14 18.66 -2.25
C PRO A 125 10.88 18.64 -3.12
N SER A 126 10.60 19.76 -3.78
CA SER A 126 9.39 19.94 -4.60
C SER A 126 9.30 18.97 -5.79
N ASP A 127 10.43 18.63 -6.40
CA ASP A 127 10.57 17.63 -7.47
C ASP A 127 10.52 16.18 -6.94
N GLY A 128 10.45 15.98 -5.63
CA GLY A 128 10.20 14.69 -5.01
C GLY A 128 8.73 14.23 -5.05
N PHE A 129 7.84 15.05 -5.63
CA PHE A 129 6.41 14.78 -5.76
C PHE A 129 6.00 14.63 -7.23
N ILE A 130 5.01 13.78 -7.48
CA ILE A 130 4.43 13.59 -8.80
C ILE A 130 3.61 14.84 -9.16
N THR A 131 3.95 15.47 -10.28
CA THR A 131 3.13 16.53 -10.89
C THR A 131 2.05 15.90 -11.75
N GLN A 132 0.78 16.22 -11.47
CA GLN A 132 -0.30 15.80 -12.35
C GLN A 132 -0.37 16.73 -13.55
N ASN A 133 -0.25 16.16 -14.75
CA ASN A 133 -0.56 16.89 -15.97
C ASN A 133 -2.07 16.79 -16.16
N HIS A 134 -2.77 17.91 -16.00
CA HIS A 134 -4.17 18.06 -16.38
C HIS A 134 -4.29 18.03 -17.92
N SER A 135 -4.01 16.88 -18.53
CA SER A 135 -4.26 16.65 -19.95
C SER A 135 -5.76 16.49 -20.12
N ARG A 136 -6.46 17.61 -20.34
CA ARG A 136 -7.83 17.59 -20.87
C ARG A 136 -7.81 16.82 -22.19
N ASP A 137 -8.55 15.71 -22.24
CA ASP A 137 -8.94 14.91 -23.40
C ASP A 137 -8.19 15.23 -24.71
N SER A 138 -7.04 14.57 -24.94
CA SER A 138 -6.52 14.42 -26.30
C SER A 138 -7.18 13.20 -26.94
N GLN A 139 -8.05 13.51 -27.89
CA GLN A 139 -8.86 12.62 -28.73
C GLN A 139 -8.06 11.50 -29.39
N ASP A 140 -8.77 10.38 -29.64
CA ASP A 140 -8.41 9.21 -30.44
C ASP A 140 -7.40 9.51 -31.57
N GLN A 141 -6.24 8.88 -31.48
CA GLN A 141 -5.47 8.49 -32.66
C GLN A 141 -5.10 7.01 -32.52
N THR A 142 -5.57 6.23 -33.50
CA THR A 142 -5.27 4.83 -33.70
C THR A 142 -3.77 4.61 -33.89
N ALA A 143 -3.16 3.85 -32.97
CA ALA A 143 -1.79 3.39 -33.12
C ALA A 143 -1.77 2.10 -33.96
N GLY A 144 -0.99 2.11 -35.05
CA GLY A 144 -0.77 0.98 -35.93
C GLY A 144 0.00 -0.16 -35.27
N ALA A 145 -0.17 -1.35 -35.85
CA ALA A 145 0.32 -2.64 -35.39
C ALA A 145 1.81 -2.67 -34.99
N ALA A 146 2.09 -3.32 -33.86
CA ALA A 146 3.42 -3.76 -33.46
C ALA A 146 3.48 -5.30 -33.47
N GLU A 147 4.52 -5.84 -34.09
CA GLU A 147 4.83 -7.28 -34.14
C GLU A 147 5.42 -7.82 -32.82
N PRO A 148 5.34 -9.14 -32.58
CA PRO A 148 5.58 -9.74 -31.27
C PRO A 148 7.04 -10.15 -31.08
N ASP A 149 7.58 -9.87 -29.89
CA ASP A 149 8.50 -10.72 -29.13
C ASP A 149 9.21 -9.87 -28.07
N THR A 150 8.90 -10.09 -26.79
CA THR A 150 9.90 -10.15 -25.71
C THR A 150 9.28 -10.77 -24.45
N SER A 151 9.84 -11.92 -24.09
CA SER A 151 9.67 -12.64 -22.83
C SER A 151 9.91 -11.74 -21.60
N CYS A 152 8.95 -11.74 -20.66
CA CYS A 152 9.06 -11.03 -19.37
C CYS A 152 10.08 -11.71 -18.46
N ASN A 153 11.36 -11.36 -18.61
CA ASN A 153 12.38 -11.48 -17.57
C ASN A 153 13.30 -10.26 -17.64
N GLY A 154 12.88 -9.15 -17.03
CA GLY A 154 13.68 -7.95 -16.86
C GLY A 154 12.86 -6.80 -16.28
N LEU A 155 13.39 -6.13 -15.24
CA LEU A 155 12.87 -4.84 -14.78
C LEU A 155 12.77 -3.87 -15.97
N PRO A 156 11.71 -3.04 -16.08
CA PRO A 156 11.66 -2.03 -17.12
C PRO A 156 12.77 -1.01 -16.87
N LYS A 157 13.68 -0.90 -17.84
CA LYS A 157 14.65 0.20 -17.91
C LYS A 157 13.88 1.50 -18.09
N SER A 158 14.17 2.48 -17.24
CA SER A 158 13.83 3.88 -17.45
C SER A 158 14.36 4.35 -18.80
N GLN A 159 13.51 4.92 -19.67
CA GLN A 159 13.77 6.16 -20.41
C GLN A 159 12.58 6.44 -21.35
N VAL A 160 11.75 7.43 -21.03
CA VAL A 160 11.27 8.40 -22.03
C VAL A 160 11.25 9.76 -21.32
N ALA A 161 12.23 10.60 -21.66
CA ALA A 161 12.20 12.00 -21.29
C ALA A 161 11.17 12.69 -22.19
N VAL A 162 10.04 13.09 -21.62
CA VAL A 162 9.16 14.07 -22.24
C VAL A 162 9.47 15.40 -21.56
N ASP A 163 10.24 16.24 -22.25
CA ASP A 163 10.48 17.62 -21.85
C ASP A 163 9.14 18.38 -21.85
N MET A 164 8.58 18.62 -20.66
CA MET A 164 7.50 19.58 -20.47
C MET A 164 7.82 20.50 -19.29
N LEU A 165 8.23 21.70 -19.66
CA LEU A 165 8.55 22.80 -18.76
C LEU A 165 7.26 23.32 -18.10
N MET A 166 7.00 22.92 -16.85
CA MET A 166 6.07 23.61 -15.96
C MET A 166 6.84 24.51 -14.98
N LYS A 167 6.24 25.66 -14.63
CA LYS A 167 6.87 26.76 -13.88
C LYS A 167 7.45 26.28 -12.54
N GLN A 168 8.78 26.25 -12.46
CA GLN A 168 9.56 25.94 -11.24
C GLN A 168 9.31 26.89 -10.05
N GLU A 169 8.66 28.03 -10.25
CA GLU A 169 8.49 29.07 -9.21
C GLU A 169 7.43 28.72 -8.17
N GLU A 170 6.27 28.16 -8.54
CA GLU A 170 5.22 27.83 -7.56
C GLU A 170 5.65 26.68 -6.64
N THR A 171 6.33 25.65 -7.16
CA THR A 171 6.71 24.47 -6.37
C THR A 171 7.85 24.75 -5.37
N LYS A 172 8.72 25.72 -5.64
CA LYS A 172 9.81 26.11 -4.72
C LYS A 172 9.32 26.85 -3.48
N ASP A 173 8.29 27.70 -3.60
CA ASP A 173 7.72 28.43 -2.45
C ASP A 173 6.83 27.54 -1.55
N LEU A 174 6.27 26.50 -2.16
CA LEU A 174 5.26 25.59 -1.64
C LEU A 174 5.69 24.68 -0.47
N LEU A 175 6.97 24.70 -0.09
CA LEU A 175 7.57 23.87 0.96
C LEU A 175 8.60 24.63 1.81
N ASN A 176 8.64 25.97 1.74
CA ASN A 176 9.43 26.77 2.67
C ASN A 176 8.95 26.52 4.11
N ASN A 177 9.89 26.29 5.05
CA ASN A 177 9.61 25.87 6.42
C ASN A 177 8.58 26.73 7.17
N HIS A 178 8.44 28.01 6.80
CA HIS A 178 7.47 28.93 7.40
C HIS A 178 5.99 28.63 7.07
N HIS A 179 5.69 27.99 5.92
CA HIS A 179 4.32 27.67 5.51
C HIS A 179 3.81 26.30 6.00
N ARG A 180 4.71 25.47 6.57
CA ARG A 180 4.39 24.11 7.03
C ARG A 180 3.85 24.09 8.45
N ASN A 181 4.33 24.97 9.31
CA ASN A 181 4.03 24.98 10.73
C ASN A 181 2.57 25.37 10.97
N GLY A 182 1.90 24.61 11.86
CA GLY A 182 0.55 24.92 12.29
C GLY A 182 -0.58 24.48 11.34
N LYS A 183 -0.27 24.03 10.12
CA LYS A 183 -1.23 23.45 9.18
C LYS A 183 -1.49 21.97 9.46
N GLY A 184 -2.71 21.53 9.17
CA GLY A 184 -3.14 20.14 9.17
C GLY A 184 -2.82 19.45 7.84
N TYR A 185 -2.36 18.21 7.93
CA TYR A 185 -2.06 17.32 6.81
C TYR A 185 -2.94 16.09 6.94
N VAL A 186 -3.81 15.86 5.96
CA VAL A 186 -4.48 14.57 5.82
C VAL A 186 -3.49 13.63 5.15
N VAL A 187 -3.10 12.55 5.81
CA VAL A 187 -2.36 11.45 5.20
C VAL A 187 -3.38 10.38 4.83
N VAL A 188 -3.42 10.05 3.55
CA VAL A 188 -4.23 8.98 2.96
C VAL A 188 -3.28 7.86 2.60
N ASP A 189 -3.26 6.81 3.43
CA ASP A 189 -2.49 5.61 3.17
C ASP A 189 -3.33 4.66 2.31
N CYS A 190 -3.07 4.69 1.01
CA CYS A 190 -3.74 3.90 0.00
C CYS A 190 -3.10 2.49 -0.05
N GLY A 191 -3.45 1.66 0.92
CA GLY A 191 -3.03 0.27 1.00
C GLY A 191 -3.83 -0.66 0.09
N ASP A 192 -3.42 -1.93 0.08
CA ASP A 192 -4.08 -2.98 -0.71
C ASP A 192 -5.34 -3.53 -0.01
N GLU A 193 -5.27 -3.70 1.32
CA GLU A 193 -6.40 -4.17 2.14
C GLU A 193 -7.30 -3.01 2.61
N THR A 194 -6.69 -1.91 3.08
CA THR A 194 -7.36 -0.76 3.68
C THR A 194 -6.86 0.55 3.10
N ILE A 195 -7.70 1.59 3.20
CA ILE A 195 -7.32 2.98 2.99
C ILE A 195 -7.44 3.73 4.31
N ASP A 196 -6.31 4.13 4.89
CA ASP A 196 -6.30 4.76 6.21
C ASP A 196 -6.17 6.28 6.11
N PHE A 197 -7.03 6.99 6.83
CA PHE A 197 -7.03 8.45 6.86
C PHE A 197 -6.66 8.95 8.24
N THR A 198 -5.61 9.77 8.31
CA THR A 198 -5.20 10.43 9.55
C THR A 198 -4.92 11.90 9.31
N VAL A 199 -5.18 12.74 10.30
CA VAL A 199 -4.82 14.16 10.25
C VAL A 199 -3.71 14.41 11.25
N HIS A 200 -2.61 14.98 10.76
CA HIS A 200 -1.46 15.37 11.56
C HIS A 200 -1.26 16.88 11.50
N LYS A 201 -0.81 17.47 12.62
CA LYS A 201 -0.33 18.84 12.68
C LYS A 201 1.18 18.83 12.81
N VAL A 202 1.85 19.66 12.00
CA VAL A 202 3.28 19.92 12.16
C VAL A 202 3.46 21.01 13.21
N MET A 203 4.11 20.64 14.31
CA MET A 203 4.40 21.52 15.43
C MET A 203 5.66 22.35 15.17
N GLU A 204 5.85 23.40 15.95
CA GLU A 204 7.11 24.14 15.95
C GLU A 204 8.28 23.20 16.30
N GLY A 205 9.37 23.25 15.53
CA GLY A 205 10.46 22.28 15.63
C GLY A 205 10.27 21.01 14.78
N GLY A 206 9.16 20.89 14.04
CA GLY A 206 8.96 19.87 13.02
C GLY A 206 8.41 18.53 13.53
N SER A 207 8.03 18.42 14.80
CA SER A 207 7.40 17.21 15.32
C SER A 207 5.95 17.08 14.86
N LEU A 208 5.50 15.83 14.67
CA LEU A 208 4.14 15.50 14.26
C LEU A 208 3.25 15.22 15.46
N LYS A 209 2.05 15.80 15.43
CA LYS A 209 0.97 15.53 16.37
C LYS A 209 -0.28 15.04 15.64
N LYS A 210 -0.72 13.81 15.91
CA LYS A 210 -1.99 13.29 15.40
C LYS A 210 -3.17 14.06 16.01
N LEU A 211 -3.99 14.65 15.16
CA LEU A 211 -5.23 15.35 15.53
C LEU A 211 -6.47 14.46 15.37
N TYR A 212 -6.51 13.67 14.32
CA TYR A 212 -7.67 12.86 13.97
C TYR A 212 -7.25 11.56 13.27
N GLU A 213 -8.12 10.58 13.40
CA GLU A 213 -8.02 9.26 12.78
C GLU A 213 -9.43 8.86 12.38
N ALA A 214 -9.61 8.51 11.10
CA ALA A 214 -10.88 8.07 10.58
C ALA A 214 -11.13 6.59 10.92
N PRO A 215 -12.41 6.14 10.90
CA PRO A 215 -12.72 4.72 10.93
C PRO A 215 -12.04 3.95 9.78
N LYS A 216 -11.82 2.65 10.01
CA LYS A 216 -11.27 1.72 9.01
C LYS A 216 -12.10 1.76 7.73
N ASN A 217 -11.42 1.78 6.59
CA ASN A 217 -12.03 1.75 5.27
C ASN A 217 -11.40 0.61 4.45
N GLU A 218 -12.20 -0.38 4.07
CA GLU A 218 -11.76 -1.63 3.41
C GLU A 218 -11.86 -1.56 1.88
N LEU A 219 -11.64 -0.37 1.32
CA LEU A 219 -11.75 -0.10 -0.12
C LEU A 219 -10.38 0.03 -0.80
N GLY A 220 -9.38 -0.71 -0.32
CA GLY A 220 -8.03 -0.76 -0.88
C GLY A 220 -7.93 -1.44 -2.26
N GLY A 221 -6.70 -1.67 -2.69
CA GLY A 221 -6.37 -2.26 -4.00
C GLY A 221 -7.03 -3.61 -4.31
N GLN A 222 -7.29 -4.44 -3.29
CA GLN A 222 -7.96 -5.74 -3.45
C GLN A 222 -9.41 -5.63 -3.86
N THR A 223 -10.07 -4.50 -3.59
CA THR A 223 -11.43 -4.27 -4.08
C THR A 223 -11.42 -4.25 -5.61
N VAL A 224 -10.41 -3.65 -6.22
CA VAL A 224 -10.21 -3.65 -7.68
C VAL A 224 -9.92 -5.07 -8.19
N ASP A 225 -9.06 -5.83 -7.49
CA ASP A 225 -8.73 -7.21 -7.88
C ASP A 225 -9.96 -8.12 -7.85
N LYS A 226 -10.85 -7.93 -6.87
CA LYS A 226 -12.12 -8.65 -6.80
C LYS A 226 -13.03 -8.31 -7.99
N LYS A 227 -13.10 -7.04 -8.42
CA LYS A 227 -13.87 -6.65 -9.60
C LYS A 227 -13.30 -7.26 -10.87
N PHE A 228 -11.98 -7.30 -11.01
CA PHE A 228 -11.33 -7.97 -12.13
C PHE A 228 -11.64 -9.47 -12.17
N LYS A 229 -11.57 -10.16 -11.03
CA LYS A 229 -11.94 -11.58 -10.96
C LYS A 229 -13.42 -11.82 -11.32
N LEU A 230 -14.32 -10.95 -10.87
CA LEU A 230 -15.74 -11.00 -11.27
C LEU A 230 -15.93 -10.76 -12.76
N PHE A 231 -15.13 -9.85 -13.35
CA PHE A 231 -15.14 -9.59 -14.78
C PHE A 231 -14.66 -10.80 -15.59
N LEU A 232 -13.64 -11.54 -15.13
CA LEU A 232 -13.25 -12.80 -15.77
C LEU A 232 -14.35 -13.86 -15.71
N LYS A 233 -15.11 -13.94 -14.59
CA LYS A 233 -16.29 -14.81 -14.48
C LYS A 233 -17.42 -14.39 -15.42
N GLU A 234 -17.56 -13.10 -15.66
CA GLU A 234 -18.56 -12.55 -16.60
C GLU A 234 -18.18 -12.89 -18.05
N ILE A 235 -16.90 -12.69 -18.43
CA ILE A 235 -16.35 -13.09 -19.73
C ILE A 235 -16.51 -14.59 -19.92
N PHE A 236 -15.86 -15.39 -19.09
CA PHE A 236 -15.86 -16.85 -19.19
C PHE A 236 -17.04 -17.45 -18.42
N SER A 237 -18.25 -17.13 -18.92
CA SER A 237 -19.54 -17.55 -18.37
C SER A 237 -19.74 -19.08 -18.41
N ASN A 238 -20.88 -19.55 -17.92
CA ASN A 238 -21.25 -20.99 -17.90
C ASN A 238 -20.31 -21.87 -17.05
N GLY A 239 -19.58 -21.27 -16.11
CA GLY A 239 -18.72 -22.01 -15.18
C GLY A 239 -17.29 -22.27 -15.69
N VAL A 240 -16.94 -21.84 -16.91
CA VAL A 240 -15.59 -22.00 -17.48
C VAL A 240 -14.53 -21.42 -16.54
N TRP A 241 -14.73 -20.19 -16.05
CA TRP A 241 -13.80 -19.61 -15.08
C TRP A 241 -13.71 -20.38 -13.76
N ASP A 242 -14.85 -20.86 -13.25
CA ASP A 242 -14.91 -21.57 -11.96
C ASP A 242 -14.21 -22.93 -12.02
N GLU A 243 -14.30 -23.62 -13.17
CA GLU A 243 -13.56 -24.84 -13.45
C GLU A 243 -12.06 -24.55 -13.61
N TYR A 244 -11.72 -23.52 -14.39
CA TYR A 244 -10.33 -23.11 -14.59
C TYR A 244 -9.64 -22.76 -13.26
N GLU A 245 -10.34 -22.03 -12.39
CA GLU A 245 -9.83 -21.65 -11.06
C GLU A 245 -9.51 -22.87 -10.18
N GLN A 246 -10.34 -23.91 -10.25
CA GLN A 246 -10.15 -25.14 -9.48
C GLN A 246 -9.02 -26.01 -10.05
N SER A 247 -8.93 -26.09 -11.38
CA SER A 247 -8.02 -26.99 -12.08
C SER A 247 -6.61 -26.41 -12.23
N PHE A 248 -6.47 -25.09 -12.36
CA PHE A 248 -5.20 -24.41 -12.68
C PHE A 248 -4.88 -23.22 -11.75
N PRO A 249 -4.83 -23.42 -10.42
CA PRO A 249 -4.65 -22.32 -9.45
C PRO A 249 -3.35 -21.52 -9.64
N SER A 250 -2.26 -22.15 -10.10
CA SER A 250 -1.00 -21.45 -10.36
C SER A 250 -1.09 -20.49 -11.55
N GLU A 251 -1.87 -20.83 -12.58
CA GLU A 251 -2.06 -19.94 -13.73
C GLU A 251 -3.02 -18.80 -13.39
N VAL A 252 -4.03 -19.08 -12.56
CA VAL A 252 -4.92 -18.05 -11.99
C VAL A 252 -4.10 -17.03 -11.19
N GLN A 253 -3.19 -17.49 -10.33
CA GLN A 253 -2.28 -16.61 -9.60
C GLN A 253 -1.45 -15.75 -10.55
N LYS A 254 -0.98 -16.31 -11.66
CA LYS A 254 -0.25 -15.55 -12.68
C LYS A 254 -1.13 -14.48 -13.35
N ILE A 255 -2.35 -14.81 -13.78
CA ILE A 255 -3.31 -13.84 -14.35
C ILE A 255 -3.56 -12.69 -13.36
N MET A 256 -3.80 -13.02 -12.09
CA MET A 256 -4.04 -12.02 -11.06
C MET A 256 -2.80 -11.14 -10.82
N TYR A 257 -1.60 -11.73 -10.80
CA TYR A 257 -0.35 -10.98 -10.68
C TYR A 257 -0.12 -10.03 -11.86
N ASP A 258 -0.30 -10.53 -13.09
CA ASP A 258 -0.16 -9.74 -14.31
C ASP A 258 -1.14 -8.54 -14.27
N PHE A 259 -2.39 -8.74 -13.85
CA PHE A 259 -3.35 -7.66 -13.65
C PHE A 259 -2.92 -6.65 -12.57
N ILE A 260 -2.43 -7.11 -11.42
CA ILE A 260 -1.97 -6.22 -10.33
C ILE A 260 -0.86 -5.27 -10.79
N CYS A 261 0.05 -5.76 -11.65
CA CYS A 261 1.10 -4.93 -12.24
C CYS A 261 0.54 -3.92 -13.25
N LEU A 262 -0.42 -4.34 -14.09
CA LEU A 262 -0.96 -3.52 -15.18
C LEU A 262 -2.01 -2.50 -14.71
N LYS A 263 -2.76 -2.78 -13.64
CA LYS A 263 -3.83 -1.91 -13.13
C LYS A 263 -3.34 -0.54 -12.62
N GLN A 264 -2.03 -0.28 -12.57
CA GLN A 264 -1.49 1.02 -12.12
C GLN A 264 -1.63 2.14 -13.16
N LEU A 265 -1.78 1.79 -14.43
CA LEU A 265 -1.86 2.72 -15.54
C LEU A 265 -3.31 3.12 -15.84
N ASP A 266 -3.50 4.31 -16.42
CA ASP A 266 -4.78 4.76 -16.94
C ASP A 266 -4.89 4.47 -18.45
N GLU A 267 -4.76 3.20 -18.81
CA GLU A 267 -4.70 2.69 -20.19
C GLU A 267 -5.51 1.39 -20.34
N ASP A 268 -5.62 0.90 -21.58
CA ASP A 268 -6.14 -0.43 -21.85
C ASP A 268 -5.18 -1.49 -21.27
N VAL A 269 -5.74 -2.55 -20.71
CA VAL A 269 -4.97 -3.66 -20.11
C VAL A 269 -5.06 -4.88 -21.01
N GLN A 270 -3.93 -5.51 -21.29
CA GLN A 270 -3.84 -6.73 -22.08
C GLN A 270 -3.17 -7.83 -21.25
N ILE A 271 -3.85 -8.97 -21.10
CA ILE A 271 -3.36 -10.12 -20.35
C ILE A 271 -3.38 -11.33 -21.27
N ASN A 272 -2.24 -12.01 -21.39
CA ASN A 272 -2.14 -13.24 -22.18
C ASN A 272 -3.08 -14.30 -21.61
N CYS A 273 -3.94 -14.86 -22.45
CA CYS A 273 -4.80 -15.98 -22.09
C CYS A 273 -3.95 -17.25 -21.97
N PRO A 274 -3.93 -17.91 -20.80
CA PRO A 274 -3.23 -19.18 -20.67
C PRO A 274 -3.83 -20.26 -21.56
N PHE A 275 -2.98 -21.15 -22.06
CA PHE A 275 -3.39 -22.22 -22.98
C PHE A 275 -4.51 -23.09 -22.41
N ASN A 276 -4.45 -23.44 -21.12
CA ASN A 276 -5.48 -24.26 -20.47
C ASN A 276 -6.83 -23.54 -20.34
N LEU A 277 -6.83 -22.21 -20.13
CA LEU A 277 -8.06 -21.42 -20.15
C LEU A 277 -8.67 -21.39 -21.56
N GLY A 278 -7.81 -21.20 -22.57
CA GLY A 278 -8.22 -21.24 -23.97
C GLY A 278 -8.86 -22.58 -24.34
N MET A 279 -8.22 -23.69 -23.99
CA MET A 279 -8.76 -25.03 -24.24
C MET A 279 -10.12 -25.26 -23.58
N LEU A 280 -10.28 -24.90 -22.30
CA LEU A 280 -11.56 -25.05 -21.59
C LEU A 280 -12.68 -24.18 -22.20
N ALA A 281 -12.33 -22.97 -22.66
CA ALA A 281 -13.28 -22.10 -23.33
C ALA A 281 -13.77 -22.73 -24.66
N GLU A 282 -12.85 -23.26 -25.46
CA GLU A 282 -13.14 -23.90 -26.76
C GLU A 282 -14.01 -25.16 -26.65
N GLU A 283 -14.03 -25.85 -25.50
CA GLU A 283 -14.97 -26.95 -25.26
C GLU A 283 -16.44 -26.49 -25.22
N HIS A 284 -16.68 -25.19 -24.99
CA HIS A 284 -18.01 -24.60 -24.89
C HIS A 284 -18.41 -23.82 -26.15
N LYS A 285 -17.52 -22.94 -26.65
CA LYS A 285 -17.70 -22.12 -27.86
C LYS A 285 -16.37 -21.48 -28.27
N GLU A 286 -16.29 -20.95 -29.49
CA GLU A 286 -15.14 -20.17 -29.97
C GLU A 286 -14.78 -19.05 -28.97
N ILE A 287 -13.50 -18.95 -28.59
CA ILE A 287 -13.07 -18.08 -27.49
C ILE A 287 -13.46 -16.61 -27.69
N GLU A 288 -13.35 -16.10 -28.92
CA GLU A 288 -13.72 -14.74 -29.31
C GLU A 288 -15.15 -14.39 -28.87
N THR A 289 -16.07 -15.35 -28.99
CA THR A 289 -17.50 -15.15 -28.73
C THR A 289 -17.85 -15.03 -27.25
N PHE A 290 -16.90 -15.29 -26.32
CA PHE A 290 -17.07 -14.96 -24.91
C PHE A 290 -17.05 -13.45 -24.64
N PHE A 291 -16.42 -12.67 -25.53
CA PHE A 291 -16.19 -11.25 -25.33
C PHE A 291 -17.30 -10.38 -25.91
N ASP A 292 -18.03 -10.86 -26.92
CA ASP A 292 -19.04 -10.11 -27.67
C ASP A 292 -20.13 -9.46 -26.79
N SER A 293 -20.52 -10.11 -25.70
CA SER A 293 -21.59 -9.66 -24.81
C SER A 293 -21.11 -8.89 -23.58
N VAL A 294 -19.79 -8.73 -23.39
CA VAL A 294 -19.23 -8.14 -22.17
C VAL A 294 -18.65 -6.77 -22.49
N GLU A 295 -19.35 -5.70 -22.07
CA GLU A 295 -18.93 -4.32 -22.34
C GLU A 295 -17.48 -4.11 -21.90
N GLY A 296 -16.64 -3.57 -22.78
CA GLY A 296 -15.26 -3.21 -22.45
C GLY A 296 -14.30 -4.39 -22.29
N ALA A 297 -14.73 -5.61 -22.61
CA ALA A 297 -13.86 -6.76 -22.88
C ALA A 297 -13.64 -6.88 -24.40
N SER A 298 -12.46 -7.29 -24.83
CA SER A 298 -12.25 -7.77 -26.20
C SER A 298 -11.20 -8.86 -26.26
N TRP A 299 -11.24 -9.67 -27.30
CA TRP A 299 -10.21 -10.65 -27.60
C TRP A 299 -9.17 -10.07 -28.57
N ASP A 300 -7.91 -10.44 -28.39
CA ASP A 300 -6.80 -10.07 -29.27
C ASP A 300 -5.75 -11.16 -29.37
N ASP A 301 -5.80 -11.97 -30.42
CA ASP A 301 -4.72 -12.90 -30.77
C ASP A 301 -4.11 -13.61 -29.56
N GLY A 302 -4.96 -14.29 -28.77
CA GLY A 302 -4.53 -14.98 -27.55
C GLY A 302 -4.53 -14.13 -26.28
N SER A 303 -5.05 -12.90 -26.30
CA SER A 303 -5.06 -11.99 -25.16
C SER A 303 -6.46 -11.52 -24.77
N ILE A 304 -6.67 -11.41 -23.46
CA ILE A 304 -7.82 -10.78 -22.82
C ILE A 304 -7.54 -9.28 -22.73
N ARG A 305 -8.30 -8.45 -23.45
CA ARG A 305 -8.22 -6.99 -23.38
C ARG A 305 -9.32 -6.40 -22.51
N ILE A 306 -8.94 -5.47 -21.64
CA ILE A 306 -9.83 -4.67 -20.80
C ILE A 306 -9.67 -3.21 -21.23
N SER A 307 -10.74 -2.61 -21.72
CA SER A 307 -10.72 -1.19 -22.06
C SER A 307 -10.43 -0.32 -20.83
N ARG A 308 -9.74 0.80 -21.03
CA ARG A 308 -9.47 1.84 -20.01
C ARG A 308 -10.74 2.26 -19.27
N LYS A 309 -11.86 2.44 -20.01
CA LYS A 309 -13.17 2.78 -19.43
C LYS A 309 -13.64 1.69 -18.46
N LYS A 310 -13.51 0.41 -18.84
CA LYS A 310 -13.88 -0.70 -17.96
C LYS A 310 -12.95 -0.79 -16.76
N LEU A 311 -11.63 -0.63 -16.94
CA LEU A 311 -10.68 -0.60 -15.85
C LEU A 311 -11.05 0.47 -14.81
N LYS A 312 -11.37 1.70 -15.24
CA LYS A 312 -11.84 2.77 -14.34
C LYS A 312 -13.05 2.34 -13.51
N SER A 313 -14.01 1.64 -14.11
CA SER A 313 -15.21 1.19 -13.38
C SER A 313 -14.91 0.23 -12.22
N PHE A 314 -13.78 -0.49 -12.26
CA PHE A 314 -13.36 -1.34 -11.13
C PHE A 314 -12.97 -0.53 -9.89
N TYR A 315 -12.63 0.74 -10.07
CA TYR A 315 -12.26 1.66 -9.00
C TYR A 315 -13.45 2.45 -8.43
N ASP A 316 -14.62 2.46 -9.07
CA ASP A 316 -15.75 3.33 -8.71
C ASP A 316 -16.09 3.29 -7.21
N GLU A 317 -16.20 2.08 -6.65
CA GLU A 317 -16.50 1.86 -5.24
C GLU A 317 -15.42 2.48 -4.33
N SER A 318 -14.15 2.22 -4.65
CA SER A 318 -13.01 2.77 -3.91
C SER A 318 -12.91 4.28 -4.00
N LEU A 319 -13.06 4.86 -5.19
CA LEU A 319 -12.98 6.30 -5.41
C LEU A 319 -14.11 7.05 -4.72
N GLN A 320 -15.34 6.54 -4.79
CA GLN A 320 -16.47 7.11 -4.06
C GLN A 320 -16.26 7.05 -2.55
N GLY A 321 -15.78 5.91 -2.04
CA GLY A 321 -15.43 5.74 -0.64
C GLY A 321 -14.38 6.73 -0.15
N ILE A 322 -13.27 6.88 -0.90
CA ILE A 322 -12.21 7.85 -0.60
C ILE A 322 -12.77 9.28 -0.59
N THR A 323 -13.55 9.64 -1.61
CA THR A 323 -14.15 10.98 -1.75
C THR A 323 -15.05 11.30 -0.56
N LYS A 324 -15.87 10.34 -0.14
CA LYS A 324 -16.73 10.46 1.02
C LYS A 324 -15.92 10.66 2.31
N SER A 325 -14.93 9.80 2.57
CA SER A 325 -14.08 9.89 3.76
C SER A 325 -13.32 11.21 3.83
N LEU A 326 -12.71 11.65 2.71
CA LEU A 326 -12.06 12.96 2.64
C LEU A 326 -13.06 14.10 2.88
N GLY A 327 -14.22 14.08 2.23
CA GLY A 327 -15.25 15.09 2.42
C GLY A 327 -15.73 15.21 3.88
N GLU A 328 -15.82 14.09 4.61
CA GLU A 328 -16.17 14.08 6.04
C GLU A 328 -15.04 14.62 6.93
N ILE A 329 -13.78 14.32 6.60
CA ILE A 329 -12.60 14.81 7.33
C ILE A 329 -12.41 16.31 7.12
N LEU A 330 -12.54 16.77 5.87
CA LEU A 330 -12.28 18.15 5.47
C LEU A 330 -13.33 19.13 6.01
N LYS A 331 -14.53 18.65 6.37
CA LYS A 331 -15.55 19.42 7.10
C LYS A 331 -15.20 19.68 8.57
N LYS A 332 -14.16 19.04 9.12
CA LYS A 332 -13.74 19.25 10.51
C LYS A 332 -12.86 20.49 10.61
N ASP A 333 -13.00 21.23 11.70
CA ASP A 333 -12.17 22.41 11.99
C ASP A 333 -10.76 22.00 12.47
N LEU A 334 -9.93 21.54 11.53
CA LEU A 334 -8.57 21.03 11.78
C LEU A 334 -7.48 21.83 11.05
N ASN A 335 -7.82 22.99 10.48
CA ASN A 335 -6.91 23.85 9.70
C ASN A 335 -6.11 23.07 8.63
N ILE A 336 -6.81 22.20 7.89
CA ILE A 336 -6.20 21.34 6.87
C ILE A 336 -5.79 22.18 5.66
N GLY A 337 -4.52 22.05 5.24
CA GLY A 337 -4.03 22.65 4.00
C GLY A 337 -3.58 21.63 2.95
N TYR A 338 -3.30 20.40 3.37
CA TYR A 338 -2.62 19.40 2.55
C TYR A 338 -3.32 18.04 2.61
N ILE A 339 -3.38 17.36 1.48
CA ILE A 339 -3.75 15.94 1.36
C ILE A 339 -2.53 15.23 0.79
N VAL A 340 -2.00 14.25 1.52
CA VAL A 340 -0.78 13.52 1.17
C VAL A 340 -1.16 12.07 0.90
N LEU A 341 -0.98 11.62 -0.33
CA LEU A 341 -1.26 10.25 -0.78
C LEU A 341 0.01 9.42 -0.65
N VAL A 342 -0.08 8.27 0.01
CA VAL A 342 1.02 7.30 0.20
C VAL A 342 0.48 5.88 0.09
N GLY A 343 1.35 4.87 0.12
CA GLY A 343 0.95 3.47 -0.03
C GLY A 343 0.99 3.01 -1.49
N GLY A 344 0.88 1.69 -1.71
CA GLY A 344 1.05 1.09 -3.04
C GLY A 344 -0.02 1.52 -4.04
N LEU A 345 -1.28 1.64 -3.61
CA LEU A 345 -2.37 2.07 -4.49
C LEU A 345 -2.28 3.56 -4.85
N ALA A 346 -1.48 4.37 -4.12
CA ALA A 346 -1.24 5.75 -4.50
C ALA A 346 -0.32 5.89 -5.73
N GLU A 347 0.28 4.80 -6.24
CA GLU A 347 0.98 4.81 -7.54
C GLU A 347 0.00 4.93 -8.70
N ASN A 348 -1.20 4.36 -8.55
CA ASN A 348 -2.23 4.30 -9.57
C ASN A 348 -2.66 5.70 -10.06
N GLN A 349 -2.61 5.90 -11.37
CA GLN A 349 -2.93 7.18 -11.99
C GLN A 349 -4.42 7.54 -11.88
N ILE A 350 -5.33 6.56 -11.98
CA ILE A 350 -6.78 6.79 -11.89
C ILE A 350 -7.16 7.37 -10.52
N LEU A 351 -6.64 6.79 -9.43
CA LEU A 351 -6.84 7.26 -8.06
C LEU A 351 -6.27 8.66 -7.87
N ARG A 352 -5.03 8.89 -8.30
CA ARG A 352 -4.39 10.20 -8.16
C ARG A 352 -5.16 11.28 -8.90
N GLN A 353 -5.55 11.04 -10.14
CA GLN A 353 -6.31 12.01 -10.95
C GLN A 353 -7.67 12.29 -10.33
N HIS A 354 -8.39 11.25 -9.90
CA HIS A 354 -9.68 11.41 -9.23
C HIS A 354 -9.59 12.31 -7.99
N ILE A 355 -8.61 12.07 -7.10
CA ILE A 355 -8.44 12.90 -5.90
C ILE A 355 -8.03 14.32 -6.29
N ALA A 356 -7.17 14.50 -7.29
CA ALA A 356 -6.78 15.82 -7.77
C ALA A 356 -7.99 16.62 -8.27
N ASP A 357 -8.77 16.03 -9.18
CA ASP A 357 -9.97 16.65 -9.76
C ASP A 357 -10.97 17.09 -8.68
N GLN A 358 -11.13 16.27 -7.64
CA GLN A 358 -12.07 16.55 -6.55
C GLN A 358 -11.57 17.59 -5.55
N PHE A 359 -10.26 17.70 -5.28
CA PHE A 359 -9.76 18.44 -4.11
C PHE A 359 -8.67 19.48 -4.39
N GLU A 360 -7.96 19.46 -5.52
CA GLU A 360 -6.84 20.40 -5.79
C GLU A 360 -7.28 21.87 -5.88
N HIS A 361 -8.56 22.12 -6.18
CA HIS A 361 -9.10 23.47 -6.23
C HIS A 361 -9.19 24.18 -4.86
N GLN A 362 -9.14 23.43 -3.75
CA GLN A 362 -9.21 23.95 -2.38
C GLN A 362 -8.02 23.54 -1.50
N TYR A 363 -7.45 22.36 -1.76
CA TYR A 363 -6.40 21.77 -0.93
C TYR A 363 -5.20 21.41 -1.78
N LYS A 364 -4.00 21.46 -1.19
CA LYS A 364 -2.82 20.98 -1.91
C LYS A 364 -2.73 19.46 -1.83
N VAL A 365 -2.91 18.79 -2.95
CA VAL A 365 -2.73 17.34 -3.06
C VAL A 365 -1.27 17.04 -3.39
N LEU A 366 -0.67 16.11 -2.65
CA LEU A 366 0.74 15.72 -2.76
C LEU A 366 0.83 14.19 -2.83
N CYS A 367 1.59 13.66 -3.78
CA CYS A 367 1.97 12.26 -3.82
C CYS A 367 3.49 12.18 -4.09
N PRO A 368 4.31 11.57 -3.23
CA PRO A 368 5.74 11.46 -3.49
C PRO A 368 5.99 10.54 -4.69
N LEU A 369 7.14 10.68 -5.38
CA LEU A 369 7.48 9.86 -6.56
C LEU A 369 7.47 8.34 -6.31
N ARG A 370 7.70 7.91 -5.06
CA ARG A 370 7.74 6.51 -4.63
C ARG A 370 6.84 6.35 -3.40
N PRO A 371 5.50 6.36 -3.57
CA PRO A 371 4.55 6.40 -2.45
C PRO A 371 4.51 5.09 -1.67
N GLN A 372 4.76 3.94 -2.30
CA GLN A 372 4.88 2.65 -1.61
C GLN A 372 6.03 2.64 -0.59
N GLU A 373 7.10 3.40 -0.84
CA GLU A 373 8.30 3.42 0.01
C GLU A 373 8.30 4.50 1.08
N ALA A 374 7.34 5.43 1.04
CA ALA A 374 7.31 6.59 1.92
C ALA A 374 7.27 6.18 3.39
N ILE A 375 6.50 5.13 3.72
CA ILE A 375 6.38 4.59 5.07
C ILE A 375 7.70 4.01 5.55
N LEU A 376 8.35 3.16 4.72
CA LEU A 376 9.62 2.52 5.08
C LEU A 376 10.73 3.56 5.29
N LYS A 377 10.90 4.49 4.34
CA LYS A 377 11.91 5.55 4.45
C LYS A 377 11.64 6.46 5.63
N GLY A 378 10.36 6.78 5.87
CA GLY A 378 9.91 7.50 7.04
C GLY A 378 10.25 6.80 8.36
N ALA A 379 10.08 5.49 8.43
CA ALA A 379 10.40 4.69 9.61
C ALA A 379 11.89 4.75 9.94
N VAL A 380 12.76 4.67 8.91
CA VAL A 380 14.21 4.83 9.07
C VAL A 380 14.55 6.23 9.60
N GLU A 381 13.91 7.28 9.09
CA GLU A 381 14.11 8.65 9.57
C GLU A 381 13.68 8.83 11.03
N LEU A 382 12.54 8.26 11.42
CA LEU A 382 12.07 8.28 12.81
C LEU A 382 13.00 7.50 13.74
N GLY A 383 13.54 6.36 13.29
CA GLY A 383 14.53 5.59 14.05
C GLY A 383 15.82 6.38 14.31
N ARG A 384 16.25 7.22 13.34
CA ARG A 384 17.41 8.11 13.47
C ARG A 384 17.13 9.35 14.31
N ASN A 385 15.91 9.88 14.27
CA ASN A 385 15.50 11.06 15.03
C ASN A 385 14.12 10.88 15.67
N PRO A 386 14.03 10.19 16.83
CA PRO A 386 12.75 9.90 17.47
C PRO A 386 11.96 11.12 17.95
N LYS A 387 12.59 12.30 18.01
CA LYS A 387 11.95 13.55 18.47
C LYS A 387 10.98 14.15 17.44
N LEU A 388 10.94 13.60 16.22
CA LEU A 388 10.06 14.05 15.13
C LEU A 388 8.60 13.62 15.32
N VAL A 389 8.30 12.78 16.31
CA VAL A 389 6.92 12.41 16.67
C VAL A 389 6.71 12.65 18.16
N GLU A 390 5.55 13.20 18.53
CA GLU A 390 5.20 13.30 19.95
C GLU A 390 5.05 11.89 20.55
N SER A 391 5.59 11.70 21.76
CA SER A 391 5.46 10.42 22.43
C SER A 391 3.98 10.13 22.70
N GLN A 392 3.45 9.03 22.17
CA GLN A 392 2.09 8.57 22.47
C GLN A 392 1.93 8.06 23.92
N LYS A 393 2.97 8.18 24.77
CA LYS A 393 2.90 7.92 26.21
C LYS A 393 2.05 9.00 26.88
N LYS A 394 0.74 8.82 26.88
CA LYS A 394 -0.12 9.46 27.89
C LYS A 394 0.20 8.81 29.22
N TYR A 395 1.11 9.40 29.98
CA TYR A 395 1.15 9.14 31.41
C TYR A 395 -0.21 9.59 32.00
N PRO A 396 -0.84 8.78 32.86
CA PRO A 396 -1.93 9.28 33.67
C PRO A 396 -1.51 10.58 34.36
N ALA A 397 -2.41 11.56 34.49
CA ALA A 397 -2.09 12.87 35.08
C ALA A 397 -1.37 12.76 36.46
N TRP A 398 -1.64 11.69 37.21
CA TRP A 398 -0.99 11.42 38.50
C TRP A 398 0.48 11.00 38.39
N LEU A 399 0.95 10.48 37.26
CA LEU A 399 2.36 10.14 37.03
C LEU A 399 3.21 11.37 36.67
N ASN A 400 2.63 12.39 36.03
CA ASN A 400 3.31 13.68 35.83
C ASN A 400 3.59 14.37 37.18
N PHE A 401 2.69 14.21 38.16
CA PHE A 401 2.87 14.70 39.53
C PHE A 401 4.08 14.06 40.24
N PHE A 402 4.45 12.82 39.89
CA PHE A 402 5.66 12.18 40.43
C PHE A 402 6.94 12.65 39.74
N PHE A 403 6.92 12.99 38.46
CA PHE A 403 8.11 13.48 37.75
C PHE A 403 8.45 14.95 38.04
N GLU A 404 7.46 15.77 38.41
CA GLU A 404 7.72 17.16 38.85
C GLU A 404 8.23 17.24 40.29
N ASN A 405 7.86 16.30 41.17
CA ASN A 405 8.23 16.30 42.59
C ASN A 405 9.54 15.56 42.93
N PHE A 406 10.28 15.05 41.94
CA PHE A 406 11.61 14.46 42.13
C PHE A 406 12.75 15.28 41.49
N LYS A 407 12.49 16.57 41.24
CA LYS A 407 13.54 17.57 41.01
C LYS A 407 13.81 18.37 42.29
N GLU A 408 14.23 17.70 43.35
CA GLU A 408 15.01 18.31 44.44
C GLU A 408 16.13 17.36 44.86
#